data_AF-A0A914F695-F1
#
_entry.id   AF-A0A914F695-F1
#
_cell.length_a   1.000
_cell.length_b   1.000
_cell.length_c   1.000
_cell.angle_alpha   90.00
_cell.angle_beta   90.00
_cell.angle_gamma   90.00
#
_symmetry.space_group_name_H-M   'P 1'
#
loop_
_entity.id
_entity.type
_entity.pdbx_description
1 polymer ?
#
loop_
_entity_poly.entity_id
_entity_poly.type
_entity_poly.pdbx_seq_one_letter_code
_entity_poly.pdbx_strand_id
1 'polypeptide(L)'
;MTEGKALKAEIEQLVNAQIHNDENFANGVQYLQSLLPPAQEYDDDVEEKPKRLIRPVAENRRVREILEQREMELFEGFAQQFAQMNDQVQGFVSKIQSMNDICNDLSNRIQSNKEKTRDLLRKTSILQTEKKTLQAKETYLNEFFDKYSLPSDDEKALNASNEGTVNESFFRAFKKLLEVIDRVNESIKVTPENIALSEISTNLEAKRSEAYNILFSSIQRECRLLNAEFLELKPLLYQSFEALQCKEELFTAALDEYSNARRGYTVHAFIDALTKGNKSGTQRPIEQFSNESLRYINDMLAWIHQELEVERELLGTLLKNCKPESVHSLTKKILATISEGLCQPLRLRVEQSLTRETNCVVLYRLSSLFLYYAKTFE
;
A
#
# COMPACT_ATOMS: atom_id res chain seq x y z
N MET A 1 -4.78 -8.34 -47.28
CA MET A 1 -4.17 -7.44 -48.29
C MET A 1 -4.18 -8.03 -49.71
N THR A 2 -4.58 -9.28 -49.89
CA THR A 2 -4.53 -10.02 -51.17
C THR A 2 -5.80 -9.87 -52.01
N GLU A 3 -6.99 -9.77 -51.41
CA GLU A 3 -8.26 -9.66 -52.16
C GLU A 3 -8.46 -8.30 -52.85
N GLY A 4 -8.01 -7.20 -52.23
CA GLY A 4 -8.13 -5.86 -52.81
C GLY A 4 -7.25 -5.62 -54.05
N LYS A 5 -6.17 -6.39 -54.22
CA LYS A 5 -5.33 -6.34 -55.43
C LYS A 5 -5.96 -7.12 -56.59
N ALA A 6 -6.72 -8.17 -56.30
CA ALA A 6 -7.43 -8.96 -57.31
C ALA A 6 -8.59 -8.15 -57.94
N LEU A 7 -9.41 -7.50 -57.11
CA LEU A 7 -10.50 -6.64 -57.56
C LEU A 7 -10.01 -5.43 -58.37
N LYS A 8 -8.88 -4.83 -57.99
CA LYS A 8 -8.29 -3.72 -58.76
C LYS A 8 -7.79 -4.18 -60.14
N ALA A 9 -7.17 -5.35 -60.21
CA ALA A 9 -6.70 -5.93 -61.47
C ALA A 9 -7.87 -6.34 -62.40
N GLU A 10 -8.98 -6.80 -61.82
CA GLU A 10 -10.20 -7.19 -62.55
C GLU A 10 -10.94 -5.96 -63.10
N ILE A 11 -10.97 -4.86 -62.33
CA ILE A 11 -11.52 -3.56 -62.79
C ILE A 11 -10.61 -2.92 -63.84
N GLU A 12 -9.28 -2.96 -63.68
CA GLU A 12 -8.33 -2.47 -64.70
C GLU A 12 -8.39 -3.32 -66.00
N GLN A 13 -8.64 -4.64 -65.89
CA GLN A 13 -8.90 -5.49 -67.05
C GLN A 13 -10.22 -5.15 -67.74
N LEU A 14 -11.30 -4.89 -67.00
CA LEU A 14 -12.60 -4.51 -67.58
C LEU A 14 -12.57 -3.14 -68.25
N VAL A 15 -11.85 -2.17 -67.66
CA VAL A 15 -11.69 -0.82 -68.24
C VAL A 15 -10.81 -0.85 -69.50
N ASN A 16 -9.76 -1.67 -69.53
CA ASN A 16 -8.93 -1.83 -70.73
C ASN A 16 -9.59 -2.68 -71.84
N ALA A 17 -10.57 -3.53 -71.49
CA ALA A 17 -11.19 -4.46 -72.45
C ALA A 17 -12.41 -3.90 -73.21
N GLN A 18 -13.07 -2.82 -72.76
CA GLN A 18 -14.44 -2.51 -73.21
C GLN A 18 -14.69 -1.15 -73.89
N ILE A 19 -13.67 -0.43 -74.39
CA ILE A 19 -13.95 0.82 -75.13
C ILE A 19 -13.58 0.72 -76.62
N HIS A 20 -12.71 -0.20 -77.02
CA HIS A 20 -12.24 -0.31 -78.41
C HIS A 20 -12.59 -1.63 -79.13
N ASN A 21 -13.15 -2.62 -78.44
CA ASN A 21 -13.41 -3.97 -78.99
C ASN A 21 -14.89 -4.38 -79.00
N ASP A 22 -15.83 -3.49 -78.68
CA ASP A 22 -17.26 -3.83 -78.79
C ASP A 22 -17.70 -3.72 -80.27
N GLU A 23 -17.97 -4.86 -80.90
CA GLU A 23 -18.43 -4.94 -82.30
C GLU A 23 -19.68 -4.07 -82.53
N ASN A 24 -20.51 -3.86 -81.52
CA ASN A 24 -21.68 -2.99 -81.62
C ASN A 24 -21.31 -1.50 -81.66
N PHE A 25 -20.25 -1.12 -80.96
CA PHE A 25 -19.71 0.25 -80.98
C PHE A 25 -18.98 0.52 -82.30
N ALA A 26 -18.18 -0.43 -82.79
CA ALA A 26 -17.52 -0.34 -84.10
C ALA A 26 -18.53 -0.25 -85.26
N ASN A 27 -19.61 -1.04 -85.21
CA ASN A 27 -20.70 -0.98 -86.17
C ASN A 27 -21.49 0.35 -86.07
N GLY A 28 -21.68 0.87 -84.86
CA GLY A 28 -22.28 2.19 -84.64
C GLY A 28 -21.43 3.33 -85.20
N VAL A 29 -20.11 3.27 -85.02
CA VAL A 29 -19.16 4.27 -85.54
C VAL A 29 -19.06 4.17 -87.07
N GLN A 30 -19.04 2.98 -87.67
CA GLN A 30 -19.09 2.81 -89.13
C GLN A 30 -20.40 3.32 -89.75
N TYR A 31 -21.53 3.10 -89.09
CA TYR A 31 -22.82 3.63 -89.54
C TYR A 31 -22.84 5.17 -89.51
N LEU A 32 -22.30 5.78 -88.43
CA LEU A 32 -22.15 7.23 -88.33
C LEU A 32 -21.15 7.79 -89.36
N GLN A 33 -20.10 7.05 -89.68
CA GLN A 33 -19.10 7.42 -90.70
C GLN A 33 -19.66 7.33 -92.12
N SER A 34 -20.66 6.48 -92.37
CA SER A 34 -21.38 6.38 -93.65
C SER A 34 -22.39 7.51 -93.89
N LEU A 35 -22.76 8.24 -92.83
CA LEU A 35 -23.69 9.37 -92.88
C LEU A 35 -22.98 10.73 -93.00
N LEU A 36 -21.65 10.76 -92.85
CA LEU A 36 -20.85 11.95 -93.13
C LEU A 36 -20.39 11.94 -94.60
N PRO A 37 -20.60 13.01 -95.39
CA PRO A 37 -20.03 13.10 -96.73
C PRO A 37 -18.49 13.11 -96.64
N PRO A 38 -17.78 12.45 -97.58
CA PRO A 38 -16.32 12.35 -97.54
C PRO A 38 -15.68 13.73 -97.70
N ALA A 39 -14.62 13.99 -96.92
CA ALA A 39 -13.78 15.17 -97.06
C ALA A 39 -13.21 15.23 -98.49
N GLN A 40 -13.64 16.23 -99.26
CA GLN A 40 -13.03 16.54 -100.54
C GLN A 40 -11.68 17.22 -100.27
N GLU A 41 -10.59 16.53 -100.61
CA GLU A 41 -9.29 17.15 -100.82
C GLU A 41 -9.41 18.08 -102.05
N TYR A 42 -9.15 19.37 -101.84
CA TYR A 42 -9.00 20.33 -102.91
C TYR A 42 -7.65 20.10 -103.58
N ASP A 43 -7.66 19.67 -104.84
CA ASP A 43 -6.51 19.76 -105.74
C ASP A 43 -6.94 20.65 -106.93
N ASP A 44 -6.40 21.87 -106.95
CA ASP A 44 -6.50 22.83 -108.04
C ASP A 44 -5.59 22.36 -109.17
N ASP A 45 -6.16 21.87 -110.28
CA ASP A 45 -5.84 22.35 -111.64
C ASP A 45 -6.41 21.46 -112.75
N VAL A 46 -6.65 22.12 -113.88
CA VAL A 46 -6.94 21.62 -115.24
C VAL A 46 -8.41 21.64 -115.68
N GLU A 47 -8.69 22.70 -116.44
CA GLU A 47 -9.83 22.87 -117.35
C GLU A 47 -10.02 21.69 -118.30
N GLU A 48 -11.26 21.24 -118.48
CA GLU A 48 -11.75 20.85 -119.81
C GLU A 48 -13.29 20.97 -119.89
N LYS A 49 -13.77 21.91 -120.72
CA LYS A 49 -15.19 21.98 -121.16
C LYS A 49 -15.47 20.81 -122.11
N PRO A 50 -16.72 20.28 -122.17
CA PRO A 50 -17.60 20.77 -123.24
C PRO A 50 -19.12 20.80 -122.96
N LYS A 51 -19.74 21.71 -123.73
CA LYS A 51 -21.08 21.63 -124.36
C LYS A 51 -22.35 21.87 -123.53
N ARG A 52 -22.70 23.17 -123.54
CA ARG A 52 -24.04 23.78 -123.60
C ARG A 52 -25.20 22.85 -123.95
N LEU A 53 -26.26 22.91 -123.14
CA LEU A 53 -27.64 23.03 -123.62
C LEU A 53 -28.37 24.09 -122.78
N ILE A 54 -28.85 25.11 -123.48
CA ILE A 54 -29.55 26.30 -122.98
C ILE A 54 -31.03 25.96 -122.80
N ARG A 55 -31.67 26.40 -121.70
CA ARG A 55 -33.06 26.93 -121.62
C ARG A 55 -33.38 27.47 -120.20
N PRO A 56 -34.37 28.37 -120.03
CA PRO A 56 -34.10 29.70 -119.49
C PRO A 56 -34.25 29.89 -117.97
N VAL A 57 -33.43 30.84 -117.53
CA VAL A 57 -33.38 31.66 -116.33
C VAL A 57 -34.74 32.23 -115.89
N ALA A 58 -35.19 31.86 -114.69
CA ALA A 58 -35.88 32.70 -113.69
C ALA A 58 -36.27 31.88 -112.45
N GLU A 59 -36.67 30.62 -112.62
CA GLU A 59 -37.17 29.77 -111.52
C GLU A 59 -36.06 29.00 -110.78
N ASN A 60 -34.98 28.61 -111.47
CA ASN A 60 -33.90 27.80 -110.85
C ASN A 60 -33.01 28.54 -109.85
N ARG A 61 -32.88 29.88 -109.95
CA ARG A 61 -32.13 30.65 -108.94
C ARG A 61 -32.91 30.74 -107.64
N ARG A 62 -34.23 30.95 -107.73
CA ARG A 62 -35.14 30.87 -106.58
C ARG A 62 -35.16 29.48 -105.96
N VAL A 63 -35.26 28.43 -106.78
CA VAL A 63 -35.28 27.05 -106.25
C VAL A 63 -33.96 26.70 -105.57
N ARG A 64 -32.81 27.16 -106.10
CA ARG A 64 -31.50 26.96 -105.47
C ARG A 64 -31.29 27.80 -104.21
N GLU A 65 -31.70 29.06 -104.21
CA GLU A 65 -31.71 29.91 -103.01
C GLU A 65 -32.64 29.32 -101.93
N ILE A 66 -33.79 28.77 -102.30
CA ILE A 66 -34.71 28.07 -101.39
C ILE A 66 -34.10 26.74 -100.90
N LEU A 67 -33.40 26.00 -101.76
CA LEU A 67 -32.75 24.74 -101.38
C LEU A 67 -31.57 24.96 -100.44
N GLU A 68 -30.72 25.95 -100.73
CA GLU A 68 -29.58 26.34 -99.89
C GLU A 68 -30.05 26.97 -98.57
N GLN A 69 -31.14 27.75 -98.57
CA GLN A 69 -31.79 28.19 -97.34
C GLN A 69 -32.33 27.02 -96.52
N ARG A 70 -32.93 26.02 -97.18
CA ARG A 70 -33.49 24.86 -96.50
C ARG A 70 -32.41 23.90 -95.99
N GLU A 71 -31.29 23.78 -96.70
CA GLU A 71 -30.09 23.09 -96.21
C GLU A 71 -29.47 23.84 -95.03
N MET A 72 -29.36 25.18 -95.08
CA MET A 72 -28.93 25.97 -93.92
C MET A 72 -29.87 25.78 -92.73
N GLU A 73 -31.19 25.85 -92.93
CA GLU A 73 -32.17 25.63 -91.86
C GLU A 73 -32.07 24.21 -91.27
N LEU A 74 -31.80 23.21 -92.11
CA LEU A 74 -31.59 21.82 -91.67
C LEU A 74 -30.27 21.63 -90.93
N PHE A 75 -29.17 22.21 -91.42
CA PHE A 75 -27.87 22.16 -90.75
C PHE A 75 -27.85 22.98 -89.47
N GLU A 76 -28.54 24.11 -89.42
CA GLU A 76 -28.72 24.92 -88.22
C GLU A 76 -29.61 24.20 -87.20
N GLY A 77 -30.68 23.55 -87.65
CA GLY A 77 -31.51 22.67 -86.82
C GLY A 77 -30.75 21.47 -86.28
N PHE A 78 -29.93 20.82 -87.12
CA PHE A 78 -29.07 19.71 -86.71
C PHE A 78 -27.98 20.17 -85.74
N ALA A 79 -27.35 21.31 -86.00
CA ALA A 79 -26.35 21.90 -85.11
C ALA A 79 -26.94 22.28 -83.76
N GLN A 80 -28.17 22.81 -83.72
CA GLN A 80 -28.88 23.08 -82.45
C GLN A 80 -29.20 21.80 -81.69
N GLN A 81 -29.70 20.77 -82.36
CA GLN A 81 -30.00 19.48 -81.71
C GLN A 81 -28.72 18.80 -81.22
N PHE A 82 -27.64 18.85 -82.00
CA PHE A 82 -26.34 18.30 -81.62
C PHE A 82 -25.70 19.11 -80.49
N ALA A 83 -25.87 20.44 -80.47
CA ALA A 83 -25.45 21.29 -79.35
C ALA A 83 -26.20 20.93 -78.06
N GLN A 84 -27.53 20.73 -78.12
CA GLN A 84 -28.30 20.27 -76.96
C GLN A 84 -27.87 18.89 -76.47
N MET A 85 -27.59 17.96 -77.38
CA MET A 85 -27.08 16.63 -77.02
C MET A 85 -25.68 16.73 -76.40
N ASN A 86 -24.80 17.56 -76.96
CA ASN A 86 -23.46 17.80 -76.42
C ASN A 86 -23.51 18.48 -75.04
N ASP A 87 -24.44 19.41 -74.81
CA ASP A 87 -24.65 20.02 -73.50
C ASP A 87 -25.14 19.00 -72.47
N GLN A 88 -26.01 18.06 -72.86
CA GLN A 88 -26.44 16.97 -71.99
C GLN A 88 -25.29 16.00 -71.68
N VAL A 89 -24.46 15.67 -72.67
CA VAL A 89 -23.27 14.82 -72.48
C VAL A 89 -22.24 15.52 -71.60
N GLN A 90 -21.96 16.81 -71.81
CA GLN A 90 -21.08 17.61 -70.95
C GLN A 90 -21.63 17.72 -69.53
N GLY A 91 -22.94 17.90 -69.37
CA GLY A 91 -23.61 17.88 -68.07
C GLY A 91 -23.53 16.52 -67.37
N PHE A 92 -23.52 15.42 -68.13
CA PHE A 92 -23.30 14.08 -67.59
C PHE A 92 -21.84 13.85 -67.19
N VAL A 93 -20.89 14.29 -68.03
CA VAL A 93 -19.46 14.22 -67.75
C VAL A 93 -19.11 15.02 -66.49
N SER A 94 -19.65 16.23 -66.32
CA SER A 94 -19.39 17.03 -65.12
C SER A 94 -19.97 16.40 -63.85
N LYS A 95 -21.13 15.74 -63.94
CA LYS A 95 -21.71 14.96 -62.84
C LYS A 95 -20.85 13.75 -62.49
N ILE A 96 -20.31 13.03 -63.47
CA ILE A 96 -19.39 11.91 -63.24
C ILE A 96 -18.10 12.40 -62.60
N GLN A 97 -17.53 13.51 -63.07
CA GLN A 97 -16.34 14.12 -62.46
C GLN A 97 -16.61 14.52 -61.01
N SER A 98 -17.73 15.19 -60.75
CA SER A 98 -18.15 15.54 -59.38
C SER A 98 -18.34 14.31 -58.50
N MET A 99 -18.91 13.22 -59.04
CA MET A 99 -19.07 11.96 -58.32
C MET A 99 -17.72 11.31 -58.02
N ASN A 100 -16.79 11.35 -58.98
CA ASN A 100 -15.43 10.84 -58.80
C ASN A 100 -14.67 11.64 -57.73
N ASP A 101 -14.82 12.96 -57.71
CA ASP A 101 -14.23 13.82 -56.69
C ASP A 101 -14.79 13.52 -55.30
N ILE A 102 -16.10 13.31 -55.17
CA ILE A 102 -16.74 12.90 -53.92
C ILE A 102 -16.24 11.52 -53.48
N CYS A 103 -16.14 10.55 -54.40
CA CYS A 103 -15.62 9.21 -54.12
C CYS A 103 -14.16 9.27 -53.65
N ASN A 104 -13.34 10.12 -54.25
CA ASN A 104 -11.95 10.33 -53.86
C ASN A 104 -11.83 11.01 -52.49
N ASP A 105 -12.64 12.04 -52.21
CA ASP A 105 -12.68 12.67 -50.88
C ASP A 105 -13.14 11.69 -49.81
N LEU A 106 -14.20 10.92 -50.08
CA LEU A 106 -14.69 9.89 -49.15
C LEU A 106 -13.61 8.84 -48.89
N SER A 107 -12.92 8.37 -49.93
CA SER A 107 -11.82 7.40 -49.81
C SER A 107 -10.68 7.95 -48.95
N ASN A 108 -10.26 9.21 -49.19
CA ASN A 108 -9.23 9.89 -48.41
C ASN A 108 -9.64 10.07 -46.95
N ARG A 109 -10.90 10.44 -46.68
CA ARG A 109 -11.44 10.57 -45.32
C ARG A 109 -11.50 9.23 -44.60
N ILE A 110 -11.91 8.17 -45.28
CA ILE A 110 -11.92 6.80 -44.73
C ILE A 110 -10.50 6.37 -44.39
N GLN A 111 -9.54 6.59 -45.29
CA GLN A 111 -8.14 6.23 -45.07
C GLN A 111 -7.54 7.00 -43.89
N SER A 112 -7.76 8.32 -43.81
CA SER A 112 -7.33 9.14 -42.68
C SER A 112 -7.96 8.69 -41.36
N ASN A 113 -9.27 8.38 -41.37
CA ASN A 113 -9.95 7.92 -40.17
C ASN A 113 -9.47 6.53 -39.73
N LYS A 114 -9.15 5.64 -40.69
CA LYS A 114 -8.56 4.34 -40.43
C LYS A 114 -7.18 4.45 -39.79
N GLU A 115 -6.35 5.39 -40.26
CA GLU A 115 -5.05 5.68 -39.66
C GLU A 115 -5.19 6.24 -38.24
N LYS A 116 -6.07 7.23 -38.03
CA LYS A 116 -6.36 7.77 -36.69
C LYS A 116 -6.91 6.70 -35.75
N THR A 117 -7.80 5.84 -36.22
CA THR A 117 -8.36 4.72 -35.45
C THR A 117 -7.27 3.71 -35.09
N ARG A 118 -6.37 3.38 -36.03
CA ARG A 118 -5.23 2.50 -35.79
C ARG A 118 -4.29 3.09 -34.73
N ASP A 119 -4.00 4.39 -34.81
CA ASP A 119 -3.15 5.07 -33.84
C ASP A 119 -3.79 5.13 -32.45
N LEU A 120 -5.10 5.40 -32.39
CA LEU A 120 -5.86 5.34 -31.14
C LEU A 120 -5.81 3.92 -30.57
N LEU A 121 -6.07 2.89 -31.37
CA LEU A 121 -6.06 1.49 -30.94
C LEU A 121 -4.67 1.06 -30.46
N ARG A 122 -3.60 1.55 -31.11
CA ARG A 122 -2.22 1.36 -30.64
C ARG A 122 -1.99 2.02 -29.28
N LYS A 123 -2.40 3.28 -29.10
CA LYS A 123 -2.29 3.98 -27.80
C LYS A 123 -3.10 3.29 -26.71
N THR A 124 -4.32 2.86 -27.01
CA THR A 124 -5.17 2.09 -26.09
C THR A 124 -4.51 0.77 -25.71
N SER A 125 -3.89 0.05 -26.65
CA SER A 125 -3.17 -1.19 -26.36
C SER A 125 -1.98 -0.94 -25.43
N ILE A 126 -1.19 0.10 -25.66
CA ILE A 126 -0.06 0.47 -24.79
C ILE A 126 -0.57 0.79 -23.38
N LEU A 127 -1.56 1.67 -23.26
CA LEU A 127 -2.17 2.02 -21.97
C LEU A 127 -2.77 0.80 -21.25
N GLN A 128 -3.33 -0.15 -22.00
CA GLN A 128 -3.89 -1.37 -21.42
C GLN A 128 -2.79 -2.30 -20.89
N THR A 129 -1.63 -2.36 -21.56
CA THR A 129 -0.47 -3.09 -21.03
C THR A 129 0.13 -2.40 -19.80
N GLU A 130 0.26 -1.08 -19.81
CA GLU A 130 0.72 -0.30 -18.65
C GLU A 130 -0.23 -0.42 -17.45
N LYS A 131 -1.55 -0.40 -17.69
CA LYS A 131 -2.54 -0.65 -16.64
C LYS A 131 -2.35 -2.02 -15.99
N LYS A 132 -2.13 -3.08 -16.79
CA LYS A 132 -1.90 -4.43 -16.26
C LYS A 132 -0.62 -4.50 -15.43
N THR A 133 0.48 -3.86 -15.88
CA THR A 133 1.73 -3.86 -15.11
C THR A 133 1.60 -3.05 -13.82
N LEU A 134 0.88 -1.93 -13.83
CA LEU A 134 0.56 -1.16 -12.63
C LEU A 134 -0.31 -1.95 -11.65
N GLN A 135 -1.33 -2.65 -12.12
CA GLN A 135 -2.19 -3.50 -11.27
C GLN A 135 -1.41 -4.66 -10.63
N ALA A 136 -0.48 -5.27 -11.37
CA ALA A 136 0.40 -6.31 -10.82
C ALA A 136 1.33 -5.75 -9.73
N LYS A 137 1.88 -4.55 -9.95
CA LYS A 137 2.70 -3.84 -8.95
C LYS A 137 1.88 -3.46 -7.71
N GLU A 138 0.67 -2.95 -7.89
CA GLU A 138 -0.26 -2.62 -6.79
C GLU A 138 -0.58 -3.86 -5.95
N THR A 139 -0.90 -4.98 -6.61
CA THR A 139 -1.17 -6.25 -5.91
C THR A 139 0.03 -6.71 -5.09
N TYR A 140 1.23 -6.68 -5.69
CA TYR A 140 2.48 -7.01 -4.99
C TYR A 140 2.75 -6.09 -3.79
N LEU A 141 2.52 -4.77 -3.95
CA LEU A 141 2.71 -3.81 -2.86
C LEU A 141 1.73 -4.06 -1.72
N ASN A 142 0.47 -4.36 -2.00
CA ASN A 142 -0.53 -4.68 -0.98
C ASN A 142 -0.14 -5.96 -0.21
N GLU A 143 0.25 -7.03 -0.93
CA GLU A 143 0.75 -8.26 -0.30
C GLU A 143 2.01 -8.02 0.54
N PHE A 144 2.89 -7.12 0.09
CA PHE A 144 4.10 -6.74 0.81
C PHE A 144 3.77 -5.96 2.09
N PHE A 145 2.88 -4.97 2.04
CA PHE A 145 2.46 -4.21 3.21
C PHE A 145 1.68 -5.07 4.20
N ASP A 146 0.77 -5.93 3.74
CA ASP A 146 0.03 -6.84 4.63
C ASP A 146 0.96 -7.79 5.38
N LYS A 147 2.11 -8.14 4.79
CA LYS A 147 3.08 -9.05 5.39
C LYS A 147 4.05 -8.37 6.36
N TYR A 148 4.52 -7.17 6.03
CA TYR A 148 5.64 -6.51 6.74
C TYR A 148 5.25 -5.21 7.46
N SER A 149 4.02 -4.73 7.30
CA SER A 149 3.50 -3.57 8.01
C SER A 149 2.58 -3.98 9.17
N LEU A 150 2.46 -3.09 10.14
CA LEU A 150 1.50 -3.23 11.24
C LEU A 150 0.16 -2.62 10.84
N PRO A 151 -0.96 -3.26 11.17
CA PRO A 151 -2.27 -2.64 11.01
C PRO A 151 -2.36 -1.31 11.77
N SER A 152 -3.01 -0.30 11.18
CA SER A 152 -3.17 1.03 11.80
C SER A 152 -3.80 0.98 13.20
N ASP A 153 -4.65 -0.02 13.47
CA ASP A 153 -5.26 -0.20 14.79
C ASP A 153 -4.29 -0.75 15.84
N ASP A 154 -3.36 -1.63 15.43
CA ASP A 154 -2.29 -2.12 16.30
C ASP A 154 -1.27 -0.99 16.57
N GLU A 155 -0.98 -0.15 15.58
CA GLU A 155 -0.16 1.06 15.78
C GLU A 155 -0.81 2.04 16.76
N LYS A 156 -2.13 2.27 16.64
CA LYS A 156 -2.87 3.08 17.61
C LYS A 156 -2.84 2.46 19.00
N ALA A 157 -2.97 1.15 19.13
CA ALA A 157 -2.88 0.49 20.44
C ALA A 157 -1.50 0.67 21.10
N LEU A 158 -0.43 0.65 20.29
CA LEU A 158 0.94 0.91 20.76
C LEU A 158 1.14 2.38 21.13
N ASN A 159 0.66 3.33 20.33
CA ASN A 159 0.88 4.77 20.56
C ASN A 159 -0.12 5.40 21.57
N ALA A 160 -1.36 4.89 21.67
CA ALA A 160 -2.37 5.38 22.62
C ALA A 160 -1.95 5.15 24.07
N SER A 161 -1.01 4.24 24.29
CA SER A 161 -0.37 4.01 25.58
C SER A 161 0.62 5.13 25.97
N ASN A 162 0.61 6.30 25.33
CA ASN A 162 1.31 7.50 25.82
C ASN A 162 0.75 8.05 27.14
N GLU A 163 -0.52 7.74 27.48
CA GLU A 163 -1.05 7.90 28.85
C GLU A 163 -0.54 6.80 29.80
N GLY A 164 0.19 5.84 29.24
CA GLY A 164 0.95 4.82 29.94
C GLY A 164 0.11 3.71 30.57
N THR A 165 -1.19 3.69 30.34
CA THR A 165 -2.04 2.56 30.74
C THR A 165 -1.86 1.43 29.73
N VAL A 166 -1.12 0.40 30.12
CA VAL A 166 -0.97 -0.81 29.32
C VAL A 166 -2.23 -1.66 29.45
N ASN A 167 -2.83 -2.02 28.33
CA ASN A 167 -4.03 -2.85 28.24
C ASN A 167 -3.73 -4.19 27.53
N GLU A 168 -4.68 -5.13 27.58
CA GLU A 168 -4.55 -6.40 26.85
C GLU A 168 -4.39 -6.20 25.33
N SER A 169 -5.01 -5.17 24.77
CA SER A 169 -4.83 -4.76 23.37
C SER A 169 -3.40 -4.36 23.05
N PHE A 170 -2.70 -3.69 23.99
CA PHE A 170 -1.29 -3.35 23.85
C PHE A 170 -0.44 -4.62 23.78
N PHE A 171 -0.63 -5.58 24.70
CA PHE A 171 0.13 -6.83 24.68
C PHE A 171 -0.10 -7.65 23.41
N ARG A 172 -1.34 -7.64 22.88
CA ARG A 172 -1.66 -8.27 21.59
C ARG A 172 -0.90 -7.59 20.44
N ALA A 173 -0.93 -6.27 20.38
CA ALA A 173 -0.21 -5.49 19.36
C ALA A 173 1.32 -5.64 19.50
N PHE A 174 1.83 -5.68 20.72
CA PHE A 174 3.24 -5.85 21.04
C PHE A 174 3.75 -7.23 20.59
N LYS A 175 3.00 -8.30 20.86
CA LYS A 175 3.36 -9.64 20.37
C LYS A 175 3.41 -9.68 18.83
N LYS A 176 2.41 -9.10 18.16
CA LYS A 176 2.40 -9.00 16.70
C LYS A 176 3.58 -8.17 16.17
N LEU A 177 3.95 -7.08 16.83
CA LEU A 177 5.12 -6.27 16.48
C LEU A 177 6.40 -7.12 16.49
N LEU A 178 6.60 -7.93 17.53
CA LEU A 178 7.74 -8.84 17.60
C LEU A 178 7.70 -9.89 16.47
N GLU A 179 6.54 -10.49 16.19
CA GLU A 179 6.37 -11.45 15.09
C GLU A 179 6.60 -10.80 13.70
N VAL A 180 6.23 -9.54 13.49
CA VAL A 180 6.53 -8.80 12.26
C VAL A 180 8.04 -8.53 12.15
N ILE A 181 8.69 -8.12 13.24
CA ILE A 181 10.13 -7.86 13.27
C ILE A 181 10.92 -9.13 12.94
N ASP A 182 10.54 -10.28 13.51
CA ASP A 182 11.20 -11.55 13.22
C ASP A 182 11.06 -11.93 11.73
N ARG A 183 9.85 -11.78 11.16
CA ARG A 183 9.60 -12.01 9.73
C ARG A 183 10.40 -11.08 8.82
N VAL A 184 10.53 -9.81 9.18
CA VAL A 184 11.35 -8.84 8.45
C VAL A 184 12.83 -9.22 8.52
N ASN A 185 13.32 -9.57 9.71
CA ASN A 185 14.71 -10.00 9.91
C ASN A 185 15.05 -11.28 9.14
N GLU A 186 14.14 -12.26 9.09
CA GLU A 186 14.30 -13.46 8.25
C GLU A 186 14.33 -13.10 6.76
N SER A 187 13.47 -12.19 6.33
CA SER A 187 13.39 -11.78 4.92
C SER A 187 14.62 -10.98 4.48
N ILE A 188 15.20 -10.15 5.37
CA ILE A 188 16.45 -9.42 5.13
C ILE A 188 17.63 -10.41 4.96
N LYS A 189 17.68 -11.50 5.73
CA LYS A 189 18.72 -12.54 5.57
C LYS A 189 18.69 -13.18 4.19
N VAL A 190 17.50 -13.36 3.62
CA VAL A 190 17.31 -13.95 2.28
C VAL A 190 17.58 -12.92 1.18
N THR A 191 17.19 -11.66 1.38
CA THR A 191 17.28 -10.59 0.37
C THR A 191 17.93 -9.32 0.94
N PRO A 192 19.27 -9.29 1.10
CA PRO A 192 19.96 -8.18 1.77
C PRO A 192 19.97 -6.86 0.97
N GLU A 193 19.71 -6.91 -0.34
CA GLU A 193 19.77 -5.73 -1.23
C GLU A 193 18.50 -4.86 -1.20
N ASN A 194 17.43 -5.30 -0.52
CA ASN A 194 16.16 -4.57 -0.53
C ASN A 194 16.16 -3.41 0.50
N ILE A 195 16.36 -2.20 0.00
CA ILE A 195 16.37 -0.96 0.79
C ILE A 195 15.07 -0.76 1.58
N ALA A 196 13.92 -1.08 0.98
CA ALA A 196 12.62 -0.89 1.62
C ALA A 196 12.46 -1.78 2.87
N LEU A 197 12.97 -3.02 2.83
CA LEU A 197 12.95 -3.91 4.00
C LEU A 197 13.87 -3.39 5.12
N SER A 198 15.02 -2.81 4.77
CA SER A 198 15.94 -2.21 5.75
C SER A 198 15.32 -0.99 6.44
N GLU A 199 14.64 -0.13 5.68
CA GLU A 199 13.93 1.03 6.22
C GLU A 199 12.76 0.61 7.12
N ILE A 200 11.96 -0.37 6.69
CA ILE A 200 10.88 -0.94 7.52
C ILE A 200 11.45 -1.53 8.80
N SER A 201 12.54 -2.29 8.73
CA SER A 201 13.19 -2.86 9.92
C SER A 201 13.62 -1.77 10.90
N THR A 202 14.25 -0.69 10.41
CA THR A 202 14.66 0.45 11.24
C THR A 202 13.46 1.12 11.92
N ASN A 203 12.37 1.33 11.18
CA ASN A 203 11.14 1.91 11.74
C ASN A 203 10.49 1.00 12.78
N LEU A 204 10.43 -0.31 12.53
CA LEU A 204 9.89 -1.29 13.47
C LEU A 204 10.75 -1.41 14.73
N GLU A 205 12.07 -1.30 14.59
CA GLU A 205 13.00 -1.32 15.71
C GLU A 205 12.84 -0.08 16.60
N ALA A 206 12.66 1.09 15.97
CA ALA A 206 12.31 2.32 16.70
C ALA A 206 10.98 2.16 17.46
N LYS A 207 9.95 1.60 16.81
CA LYS A 207 8.66 1.30 17.46
C LYS A 207 8.78 0.27 18.58
N ARG A 208 9.63 -0.75 18.43
CA ARG A 208 9.94 -1.73 19.48
C ARG A 208 10.55 -1.05 20.70
N SER A 209 11.54 -0.19 20.48
CA SER A 209 12.17 0.58 21.56
C SER A 209 11.15 1.44 22.31
N GLU A 210 10.28 2.14 21.58
CA GLU A 210 9.23 2.97 22.19
C GLU A 210 8.22 2.14 22.98
N ALA A 211 7.78 0.99 22.45
CA ALA A 211 6.88 0.10 23.16
C ALA A 211 7.48 -0.43 24.47
N TYR A 212 8.79 -0.73 24.50
CA TYR A 212 9.49 -1.10 25.73
C TYR A 212 9.56 0.07 26.73
N ASN A 213 9.75 1.31 26.28
CA ASN A 213 9.75 2.49 27.15
C ASN A 213 8.37 2.74 27.78
N ILE A 214 7.30 2.57 27.01
CA ILE A 214 5.91 2.65 27.49
C ILE A 214 5.67 1.56 28.55
N LEU A 215 6.06 0.33 28.27
CA LEU A 215 5.92 -0.80 29.19
C LEU A 215 6.66 -0.54 30.51
N PHE A 216 7.91 -0.06 30.42
CA PHE A 216 8.71 0.31 31.58
C PHE A 216 8.05 1.44 32.39
N SER A 217 7.53 2.48 31.71
CA SER A 217 6.82 3.59 32.36
C SER A 217 5.51 3.15 33.03
N SER A 218 4.86 2.09 32.53
CA SER A 218 3.71 1.45 33.17
C SER A 218 4.13 0.68 34.41
N ILE A 219 5.20 -0.12 34.33
CA ILE A 219 5.77 -0.83 35.47
C ILE A 219 6.15 0.16 36.58
N GLN A 220 6.83 1.26 36.26
CA GLN A 220 7.20 2.27 37.26
C GLN A 220 5.99 2.83 38.00
N ARG A 221 4.88 3.11 37.30
CA ARG A 221 3.66 3.61 37.93
C ARG A 221 2.98 2.56 38.80
N GLU A 222 2.87 1.33 38.32
CA GLU A 222 2.31 0.23 39.11
C GLU A 222 3.20 -0.07 40.33
N CYS A 223 4.53 -0.07 40.19
CA CYS A 223 5.48 -0.24 41.29
C CYS A 223 5.32 0.83 42.37
N ARG A 224 5.08 2.09 42.01
CA ARG A 224 4.81 3.17 42.99
C ARG A 224 3.52 2.95 43.79
N LEU A 225 2.56 2.20 43.26
CA LEU A 225 1.33 1.84 43.94
C LEU A 225 1.49 0.60 44.83
N LEU A 226 2.64 -0.09 44.77
CA LEU A 226 2.95 -1.25 45.61
C LEU A 226 3.33 -0.87 47.06
N ASN A 227 2.97 0.33 47.51
CA ASN A 227 3.22 0.87 48.84
C ASN A 227 2.05 0.63 49.82
N ALA A 228 1.20 -0.36 49.55
CA ALA A 228 0.04 -0.69 50.35
C ALA A 228 0.10 -2.13 50.92
N GLU A 229 -0.63 -2.33 52.02
CA GLU A 229 -0.64 -3.56 52.85
C GLU A 229 -1.52 -4.67 52.28
N PHE A 230 -2.49 -4.33 51.43
CA PHE A 230 -3.31 -5.29 50.68
C PHE A 230 -2.98 -5.14 49.20
N LEU A 231 -2.21 -6.09 48.68
CA LEU A 231 -1.63 -5.98 47.36
C LEU A 231 -2.03 -7.20 46.52
N GLU A 232 -2.98 -6.99 45.63
CA GLU A 232 -3.30 -7.95 44.59
C GLU A 232 -2.53 -7.55 43.32
N LEU A 233 -1.52 -8.34 42.97
CA LEU A 233 -0.74 -8.11 41.76
C LEU A 233 -1.65 -8.25 40.54
N LYS A 234 -1.84 -7.15 39.81
CA LYS A 234 -2.62 -7.16 38.58
C LYS A 234 -1.98 -8.10 37.55
N PRO A 235 -2.78 -8.86 36.78
CA PRO A 235 -2.29 -9.72 35.72
C PRO A 235 -1.34 -9.07 34.72
N LEU A 236 -1.63 -7.81 34.40
CA LEU A 236 -0.85 -7.01 33.47
C LEU A 236 0.58 -6.75 33.98
N LEU A 237 0.78 -6.70 35.30
CA LEU A 237 2.09 -6.38 35.88
C LEU A 237 3.08 -7.54 35.69
N TYR A 238 2.74 -8.77 36.07
CA TYR A 238 3.65 -9.91 35.85
C TYR A 238 3.83 -10.24 34.35
N GLN A 239 2.82 -9.99 33.51
CA GLN A 239 2.97 -10.06 32.05
C GLN A 239 3.95 -8.99 31.51
N SER A 240 3.98 -7.81 32.14
CA SER A 240 4.94 -6.75 31.78
C SER A 240 6.38 -7.17 32.09
N PHE A 241 6.60 -7.77 33.26
CA PHE A 241 7.93 -8.29 33.64
C PHE A 241 8.38 -9.45 32.75
N GLU A 242 7.45 -10.33 32.36
CA GLU A 242 7.72 -11.41 31.39
C GLU A 242 8.20 -10.85 30.04
N ALA A 243 7.46 -9.88 29.48
CA ALA A 243 7.82 -9.26 28.20
C ALA A 243 9.14 -8.49 28.27
N LEU A 244 9.46 -7.86 29.41
CA LEU A 244 10.69 -7.08 29.59
C LEU A 244 11.94 -7.94 29.72
N GLN A 245 11.82 -9.25 30.02
CA GLN A 245 12.96 -10.16 30.20
C GLN A 245 13.87 -10.25 28.96
N CYS A 246 13.36 -9.95 27.76
CA CYS A 246 14.15 -9.90 26.53
C CYS A 246 15.15 -8.73 26.48
N LYS A 247 15.00 -7.70 27.35
CA LYS A 247 15.94 -6.59 27.49
C LYS A 247 16.44 -6.50 28.93
N GLU A 248 17.61 -7.10 29.18
CA GLU A 248 18.21 -7.25 30.50
C GLU A 248 18.36 -5.91 31.27
N GLU A 249 18.83 -4.85 30.61
CA GLU A 249 19.02 -3.53 31.24
C GLU A 249 17.72 -2.89 31.76
N LEU A 250 16.64 -2.99 30.99
CA LEU A 250 15.33 -2.47 31.42
C LEU A 250 14.71 -3.35 32.49
N PHE A 251 14.92 -4.67 32.39
CA PHE A 251 14.43 -5.63 33.37
C PHE A 251 15.08 -5.43 34.74
N THR A 252 16.40 -5.23 34.80
CA THR A 252 17.10 -4.93 36.07
C THR A 252 16.62 -3.61 36.66
N ALA A 253 16.51 -2.55 35.84
CA ALA A 253 15.99 -1.26 36.30
C ALA A 253 14.54 -1.35 36.83
N ALA A 254 13.69 -2.19 36.22
CA ALA A 254 12.31 -2.39 36.67
C ALA A 254 12.25 -3.10 38.02
N LEU A 255 13.15 -4.06 38.25
CA LEU A 255 13.28 -4.75 39.54
C LEU A 255 13.87 -3.86 40.62
N ASP A 256 14.75 -2.92 40.28
CA ASP A 256 15.24 -1.92 41.22
C ASP A 256 14.11 -0.97 41.65
N GLU A 257 13.22 -0.55 40.74
CA GLU A 257 12.03 0.26 41.10
C GLU A 257 11.07 -0.52 42.00
N TYR A 258 10.82 -1.80 41.71
CA TYR A 258 10.05 -2.70 42.58
C TYR A 258 10.69 -2.79 43.98
N SER A 259 12.00 -3.04 44.02
CA SER A 259 12.75 -3.20 45.26
C SER A 259 12.70 -1.93 46.10
N ASN A 260 12.83 -0.75 45.48
CA ASN A 260 12.75 0.54 46.16
C ASN A 260 11.35 0.80 46.74
N ALA A 261 10.29 0.52 45.97
CA ALA A 261 8.91 0.67 46.45
C ALA A 261 8.61 -0.24 47.64
N ARG A 262 8.97 -1.53 47.54
CA ARG A 262 8.76 -2.50 48.61
C ARG A 262 9.65 -2.26 49.82
N ARG A 263 10.91 -1.84 49.64
CA ARG A 263 11.78 -1.40 50.74
C ARG A 263 11.14 -0.25 51.52
N GLY A 264 10.64 0.77 50.83
CA GLY A 264 9.96 1.90 51.46
C GLY A 264 8.74 1.46 52.27
N TYR A 265 7.88 0.62 51.69
CA TYR A 265 6.73 0.04 52.37
C TYR A 265 7.12 -0.78 53.60
N THR A 266 8.06 -1.72 53.44
CA THR A 266 8.52 -2.65 54.49
C THR A 266 9.05 -1.91 55.70
N VAL A 267 9.81 -0.82 55.50
CA VAL A 267 10.30 0.04 56.59
C VAL A 267 9.15 0.72 57.33
N HIS A 268 8.14 1.24 56.62
CA HIS A 268 6.96 1.85 57.23
C HIS A 268 6.13 0.82 58.00
N ALA A 269 5.91 -0.36 57.41
CA ALA A 269 5.21 -1.47 58.03
C ALA A 269 5.92 -1.93 59.32
N PHE A 270 7.25 -1.99 59.32
CA PHE A 270 8.03 -2.31 60.51
C PHE A 270 7.83 -1.28 61.62
N ILE A 271 7.87 0.02 61.30
CA ILE A 271 7.65 1.10 62.26
C ILE A 271 6.22 1.05 62.82
N ASP A 272 5.22 0.78 61.98
CA ASP A 272 3.83 0.62 62.41
C ASP A 272 3.67 -0.61 63.33
N ALA A 273 4.30 -1.75 63.01
CA ALA A 273 4.30 -2.92 63.88
C ALA A 273 4.96 -2.65 65.25
N LEU A 274 6.05 -1.87 65.25
CA LEU A 274 6.73 -1.46 66.47
C LEU A 274 5.86 -0.54 67.34
N THR A 275 5.22 0.46 66.74
CA THR A 275 4.60 1.59 67.47
C THR A 275 3.09 1.47 67.67
N LYS A 276 2.37 0.88 66.72
CA LYS A 276 0.90 0.79 66.71
C LYS A 276 0.41 -0.66 66.88
N GLY A 277 1.25 -1.65 66.56
CA GLY A 277 0.81 -3.04 66.49
C GLY A 277 0.00 -3.30 65.22
N ASN A 278 -0.72 -4.42 65.15
CA ASN A 278 -1.52 -4.72 63.96
C ASN A 278 -2.78 -3.83 63.90
N LYS A 279 -3.23 -3.47 62.68
CA LYS A 279 -4.41 -2.60 62.48
C LYS A 279 -5.71 -3.18 63.05
N SER A 280 -5.76 -4.49 63.28
CA SER A 280 -6.88 -5.20 63.90
C SER A 280 -6.91 -5.10 65.44
N GLY A 281 -5.90 -4.47 66.07
CA GLY A 281 -5.80 -4.32 67.53
C GLY A 281 -5.55 -5.61 68.31
N THR A 282 -5.30 -6.72 67.61
CA THR A 282 -5.10 -8.06 68.18
C THR A 282 -3.66 -8.29 68.65
N GLN A 283 -2.70 -7.66 67.97
CA GLN A 283 -1.28 -7.67 68.34
C GLN A 283 -0.89 -6.29 68.86
N ARG A 284 -0.39 -6.26 70.09
CA ARG A 284 0.09 -5.04 70.75
C ARG A 284 1.37 -4.54 70.06
N PRO A 285 1.66 -3.23 70.14
CA PRO A 285 2.93 -2.68 69.67
C PRO A 285 4.12 -3.42 70.28
N ILE A 286 5.11 -3.77 69.46
CA ILE A 286 6.31 -4.49 69.92
C ILE A 286 7.08 -3.62 70.93
N GLU A 287 7.04 -2.29 70.82
CA GLU A 287 7.72 -1.37 71.73
C GLU A 287 7.23 -1.47 73.19
N GLN A 288 6.01 -2.00 73.41
CA GLN A 288 5.47 -2.25 74.76
C GLN A 288 6.31 -3.27 75.53
N PHE A 289 7.03 -4.15 74.83
CA PHE A 289 7.89 -5.18 75.44
C PHE A 289 9.34 -4.73 75.59
N SER A 290 9.66 -3.44 75.38
CA SER A 290 11.03 -2.90 75.47
C SER A 290 11.75 -3.13 76.81
N ASN A 291 11.01 -3.42 77.89
CA ASN A 291 11.57 -3.79 79.18
C ASN A 291 12.02 -5.26 79.26
N GLU A 292 11.52 -6.13 78.36
CA GLU A 292 11.85 -7.55 78.27
C GLU A 292 12.75 -7.80 77.05
N SER A 293 14.06 -7.55 77.20
CA SER A 293 15.03 -7.56 76.09
C SER A 293 14.96 -8.81 75.19
N LEU A 294 14.84 -10.01 75.79
CA LEU A 294 14.73 -11.26 75.04
C LEU A 294 13.49 -11.31 74.15
N ARG A 295 12.33 -10.91 74.70
CA ARG A 295 11.06 -10.93 73.98
C ARG A 295 11.03 -9.85 72.92
N TYR A 296 11.48 -8.65 73.26
CA TYR A 296 11.52 -7.51 72.34
C TYR A 296 12.33 -7.81 71.08
N ILE A 297 13.54 -8.35 71.25
CA ILE A 297 14.41 -8.71 70.12
C ILE A 297 13.82 -9.89 69.33
N ASN A 298 13.28 -10.90 70.02
CA ASN A 298 12.63 -12.03 69.37
C ASN A 298 11.43 -11.61 68.51
N ASP A 299 10.55 -10.76 69.04
CA ASP A 299 9.35 -10.30 68.35
C ASP A 299 9.71 -9.44 67.12
N MET A 300 10.77 -8.63 67.20
CA MET A 300 11.31 -7.91 66.02
C MET A 300 11.83 -8.88 64.95
N LEU A 301 12.66 -9.85 65.32
CA LEU A 301 13.23 -10.81 64.36
C LEU A 301 12.16 -11.73 63.75
N ALA A 302 11.17 -12.13 64.55
CA ALA A 302 10.03 -12.91 64.09
C ALA A 302 9.19 -12.13 63.07
N TRP A 303 8.93 -10.84 63.34
CA TRP A 303 8.23 -9.97 62.39
C TRP A 303 9.00 -9.85 61.07
N ILE A 304 10.31 -9.60 61.13
CA ILE A 304 11.15 -9.49 59.92
C ILE A 304 11.11 -10.79 59.12
N HIS A 305 11.23 -11.94 59.79
CA HIS A 305 11.15 -13.24 59.14
C HIS A 305 9.79 -13.45 58.44
N GLN A 306 8.69 -13.10 59.09
CA GLN A 306 7.36 -13.21 58.50
C GLN A 306 7.21 -12.27 57.29
N GLU A 307 7.65 -11.02 57.40
CA GLU A 307 7.54 -10.05 56.31
C GLU A 307 8.39 -10.46 55.09
N LEU A 308 9.59 -11.00 55.31
CA LEU A 308 10.43 -11.51 54.22
C LEU A 308 9.82 -12.72 53.50
N GLU A 309 9.05 -13.56 54.21
CA GLU A 309 8.30 -14.65 53.59
C GLU A 309 7.23 -14.11 52.63
N VAL A 310 6.48 -13.09 53.07
CA VAL A 310 5.45 -12.42 52.27
C VAL A 310 6.06 -11.75 51.04
N GLU A 311 7.18 -11.04 51.19
CA GLU A 311 7.90 -10.42 50.06
C GLU A 311 8.42 -11.46 49.07
N ARG A 312 8.88 -12.61 49.57
CA ARG A 312 9.33 -13.71 48.71
C ARG A 312 8.18 -14.30 47.90
N GLU A 313 7.01 -14.49 48.50
CA GLU A 313 5.81 -14.95 47.81
C GLU A 313 5.32 -13.93 46.76
N LEU A 314 5.33 -12.64 47.12
CA LEU A 314 4.95 -11.55 46.23
C LEU A 314 5.87 -11.48 45.00
N LEU A 315 7.18 -11.53 45.22
CA LEU A 315 8.18 -11.56 44.16
C LEU A 315 8.07 -12.84 43.32
N GLY A 316 7.80 -13.98 43.95
CA GLY A 316 7.54 -15.25 43.26
C GLY A 316 6.33 -15.17 42.34
N THR A 317 5.27 -14.47 42.76
CA THR A 317 4.08 -14.23 41.93
C THR A 317 4.39 -13.27 40.78
N LEU A 318 5.17 -12.21 41.03
CA LEU A 318 5.60 -11.24 40.02
C LEU A 318 6.43 -11.89 38.92
N LEU A 319 7.34 -12.81 39.29
CA LEU A 319 8.27 -13.48 38.39
C LEU A 319 7.78 -14.85 37.90
N LYS A 320 6.51 -15.20 38.13
CA LYS A 320 5.96 -16.53 37.84
C LYS A 320 6.16 -17.00 36.40
N ASN A 321 6.10 -16.08 35.44
CA ASN A 321 6.26 -16.39 34.02
C ASN A 321 7.69 -16.16 33.50
N CYS A 322 8.60 -15.65 34.33
CA CYS A 322 9.98 -15.41 33.94
C CYS A 322 10.81 -16.71 33.95
N LYS A 323 11.85 -16.78 33.12
CA LYS A 323 12.73 -17.97 33.03
C LYS A 323 13.32 -18.36 34.40
N PRO A 324 13.20 -19.63 34.83
CA PRO A 324 13.51 -20.06 36.20
C PRO A 324 15.01 -19.97 36.57
N GLU A 325 15.91 -20.13 35.59
CA GLU A 325 17.36 -20.13 35.81
C GLU A 325 17.90 -18.81 36.40
N SER A 326 17.24 -17.69 36.09
CA SER A 326 17.61 -16.36 36.58
C SER A 326 16.86 -15.94 37.84
N VAL A 327 15.76 -16.62 38.20
CA VAL A 327 14.85 -16.16 39.26
C VAL A 327 15.45 -16.37 40.64
N HIS A 328 16.13 -17.48 40.91
CA HIS A 328 16.59 -17.80 42.27
C HIS A 328 17.68 -16.83 42.78
N SER A 329 18.71 -16.56 41.96
CA SER A 329 19.78 -15.62 42.31
C SER A 329 19.27 -14.19 42.42
N LEU A 330 18.37 -13.79 41.52
CA LEU A 330 17.76 -12.47 41.48
C LEU A 330 16.82 -12.25 42.66
N THR A 331 16.04 -13.26 43.05
CA THR A 331 15.17 -13.24 44.23
C THR A 331 15.97 -12.95 45.49
N LYS A 332 17.09 -13.66 45.70
CA LYS A 332 17.97 -13.39 46.85
C LYS A 332 18.50 -11.96 46.85
N LYS A 333 18.94 -11.45 45.69
CA LYS A 333 19.45 -10.08 45.56
C LYS A 333 18.38 -9.04 45.90
N ILE A 334 17.17 -9.20 45.35
CA ILE A 334 16.05 -8.27 45.57
C ILE A 334 15.61 -8.28 47.04
N LEU A 335 15.45 -9.48 47.63
CA LEU A 335 15.10 -9.59 49.05
C LEU A 335 16.17 -8.97 49.95
N ALA A 336 17.46 -9.14 49.62
CA ALA A 336 18.53 -8.46 50.34
C ALA A 336 18.37 -6.93 50.28
N THR A 337 18.11 -6.36 49.10
CA THR A 337 17.88 -4.91 48.93
C THR A 337 16.64 -4.41 49.69
N ILE A 338 15.54 -5.18 49.70
CA ILE A 338 14.35 -4.83 50.48
C ILE A 338 14.66 -4.84 51.99
N SER A 339 15.32 -5.90 52.45
CA SER A 339 15.68 -6.10 53.87
C SER A 339 16.72 -5.09 54.39
N GLU A 340 17.56 -4.53 53.51
CA GLU A 340 18.59 -3.55 53.89
C GLU A 340 17.99 -2.31 54.57
N GLY A 341 16.77 -1.91 54.21
CA GLY A 341 16.04 -0.83 54.87
C GLY A 341 15.76 -1.08 56.36
N LEU A 342 15.66 -2.34 56.77
CA LEU A 342 15.33 -2.75 58.14
C LEU A 342 16.56 -2.83 59.06
N CYS A 343 17.75 -2.99 58.49
CA CYS A 343 19.00 -3.20 59.24
C CYS A 343 19.28 -2.09 60.26
N GLN A 344 19.12 -0.83 59.86
CA GLN A 344 19.44 0.31 60.74
C GLN A 344 18.41 0.51 61.87
N PRO A 345 17.08 0.50 61.60
CA PRO A 345 16.07 0.51 62.65
C PRO A 345 16.18 -0.66 63.64
N LEU A 346 16.52 -1.86 63.16
CA LEU A 346 16.74 -3.05 63.99
C LEU A 346 17.99 -2.88 64.87
N ARG A 347 19.12 -2.52 64.25
CA ARG A 347 20.41 -2.36 64.93
C ARG A 347 20.32 -1.38 66.10
N LEU A 348 19.73 -0.20 65.88
CA LEU A 348 19.60 0.83 66.92
C LEU A 348 18.82 0.31 68.14
N ARG A 349 17.72 -0.40 67.92
CA ARG A 349 16.87 -0.95 68.98
C ARG A 349 17.54 -2.10 69.73
N VAL A 350 18.21 -2.99 69.00
CA VAL A 350 18.99 -4.08 69.57
C VAL A 350 20.12 -3.54 70.45
N GLU A 351 20.91 -2.58 69.96
CA GLU A 351 22.00 -1.96 70.73
C GLU A 351 21.49 -1.25 71.99
N GLN A 352 20.36 -0.53 71.89
CA GLN A 352 19.72 0.12 73.04
C GLN A 352 19.22 -0.89 74.08
N SER A 353 18.62 -2.00 73.64
CA SER A 353 18.15 -3.07 74.54
C SER A 353 19.32 -3.78 75.22
N LEU A 354 20.37 -4.12 74.47
CA LEU A 354 21.57 -4.76 75.01
C LEU A 354 22.32 -3.89 76.02
N THR A 355 22.37 -2.57 75.81
CA THR A 355 23.05 -1.65 76.75
C THR A 355 22.33 -1.57 78.10
N ARG A 356 21.01 -1.83 78.14
CA ARG A 356 20.20 -1.81 79.37
C ARG A 356 20.21 -3.16 80.10
N GLU A 357 20.52 -4.25 79.40
CA GLU A 357 20.42 -5.60 79.95
C GLU A 357 21.65 -5.97 80.77
N THR A 358 21.44 -6.24 82.07
CA THR A 358 22.53 -6.63 82.99
C THR A 358 22.54 -8.14 83.29
N ASN A 359 21.51 -8.89 82.87
CA ASN A 359 21.39 -10.31 83.15
C ASN A 359 22.16 -11.16 82.15
N CYS A 360 23.24 -11.81 82.60
CA CYS A 360 24.08 -12.69 81.78
C CYS A 360 23.32 -13.87 81.14
N VAL A 361 22.28 -14.40 81.81
CA VAL A 361 21.48 -15.51 81.26
C VAL A 361 20.66 -15.04 80.05
N VAL A 362 20.13 -13.81 80.11
CA VAL A 362 19.39 -13.20 79.00
C VAL A 362 20.32 -12.93 77.82
N LEU A 363 21.53 -12.41 78.07
CA LEU A 363 22.54 -12.18 77.03
C LEU A 363 22.96 -13.47 76.32
N TYR A 364 23.14 -14.58 77.04
CA TYR A 364 23.44 -15.89 76.44
C TYR A 364 22.26 -16.44 75.61
N ARG A 365 21.01 -16.22 76.05
CA ARG A 365 19.83 -16.59 75.26
C ARG A 365 19.72 -15.74 74.00
N LEU A 366 20.02 -14.44 74.10
CA LEU A 366 20.05 -13.53 72.95
C LEU A 366 21.13 -13.92 71.93
N SER A 367 22.33 -14.32 72.37
CA SER A 367 23.35 -14.80 71.43
C SER A 367 22.89 -16.07 70.69
N SER A 368 22.24 -17.00 71.40
CA SER A 368 21.64 -18.20 70.79
C SER A 368 20.52 -17.85 69.81
N LEU A 369 19.71 -16.83 70.13
CA LEU A 369 18.65 -16.31 69.27
C LEU A 369 19.21 -15.70 67.98
N PHE A 370 20.26 -14.88 68.08
CA PHE A 370 20.90 -14.31 66.89
C PHE A 370 21.51 -15.39 66.00
N LEU A 371 22.13 -16.43 66.58
CA LEU A 371 22.65 -17.57 65.82
C LEU A 371 21.52 -18.32 65.09
N TYR A 372 20.37 -18.50 65.74
CA TYR A 372 19.20 -19.12 65.12
C TYR A 372 18.72 -18.31 63.91
N TYR A 373 18.50 -17.00 64.07
CA TYR A 373 18.02 -16.15 62.98
C TYR A 373 19.06 -15.93 61.88
N ALA A 374 20.35 -15.86 62.21
CA ALA A 374 21.43 -15.80 61.23
C ALA A 374 21.39 -17.01 60.28
N LYS A 375 21.19 -18.22 60.83
CA LYS A 375 21.02 -19.44 60.04
C LYS A 375 19.71 -19.50 59.26
N THR A 376 18.67 -18.82 59.75
CA THR A 376 17.36 -18.79 59.10
C THR A 376 17.32 -17.80 57.91
N PHE A 377 18.14 -16.76 57.95
CA PHE A 377 18.24 -15.76 56.89
C PHE A 377 19.31 -16.05 55.82
N GLU A 378 20.21 -17.02 56.04
CA GLU A 378 21.08 -17.61 55.00
C GLU A 378 20.27 -18.42 53.97
#